data_AF-A0A924RL57-F1
#
_entry.id   AF-A0A924RL57-F1
#
_cell.length_a   1.000
_cell.length_b   1.000
_cell.length_c   1.000
_cell.angle_alpha   90.00
_cell.angle_beta   90.00
_cell.angle_gamma   90.00
#
_symmetry.space_group_name_H-M   'P 1'
#
loop_
_entity.id
_entity.type
_entity.pdbx_description
1 polymer ?
#
loop_
_entity_poly.entity_id
_entity_poly.type
_entity_poly.pdbx_seq_one_letter_code
_entity_poly.pdbx_strand_id
1 'polypeptide(L)'
;LAGRLRLAAALGINGGVSAKARSLLDAGVDCLVVDTAHGHQDKMLEALRAVRALDPRVPVVGGNVVTAEGVRDLVGAGADVVKVGVGPGAMCTTRMMTAVGRPQFSAVLECAAAARELGAHVWADGGVRHPRDVALALAAGASQVMVGSWFAGTCESPGDLMTDSRGRLYKESFGMASARAVAARTRDDSAFDRARKGLFEEGISSSRMLLDPQRPGVEDLLDHITSGVRSACAYVGARSLAALHERAVVGLQSSAGYDEGRPLPAGW
;
A
#
# COMPACT_ATOMS: atom_id res chain seq x y z
N LEU A 1 5.67 26.35 -0.54
CA LEU A 1 6.05 25.28 -1.48
C LEU A 1 6.11 25.88 -2.88
N ALA A 2 7.30 25.98 -3.46
CA ALA A 2 7.52 26.61 -4.76
C ALA A 2 7.13 25.64 -5.88
N GLY A 3 5.87 25.64 -6.33
CA GLY A 3 5.39 25.11 -7.63
C GLY A 3 5.75 23.69 -8.10
N ARG A 4 6.55 22.92 -7.35
CA ARG A 4 7.10 21.61 -7.75
C ARG A 4 6.19 20.47 -7.31
N LEU A 5 6.18 19.41 -8.12
CA LEU A 5 5.50 18.16 -7.77
C LEU A 5 6.15 17.53 -6.54
N ARG A 6 5.32 16.93 -5.68
CA ARG A 6 5.81 16.18 -4.51
C ARG A 6 6.24 14.79 -4.94
N LEU A 7 7.35 14.31 -4.38
CA LEU A 7 7.87 12.98 -4.66
C LEU A 7 8.16 12.21 -3.38
N ALA A 8 7.74 10.94 -3.35
CA ALA A 8 8.10 10.01 -2.28
C ALA A 8 8.98 8.89 -2.86
N ALA A 9 9.92 8.39 -2.07
CA ALA A 9 10.79 7.28 -2.48
C ALA A 9 10.88 6.22 -1.39
N ALA A 10 10.88 4.96 -1.81
CA ALA A 10 10.99 3.81 -0.91
C ALA A 10 12.44 3.29 -0.81
N LEU A 11 12.81 2.82 0.38
CA LEU A 11 14.01 2.04 0.64
C LEU A 11 13.69 0.85 1.53
N GLY A 12 14.41 -0.25 1.34
CA GLY A 12 14.33 -1.41 2.21
C GLY A 12 15.19 -1.27 3.46
N ILE A 13 14.99 -2.19 4.41
CA ILE A 13 15.70 -2.27 5.69
C ILE A 13 17.06 -2.98 5.62
N ASN A 14 17.50 -3.39 4.43
CA ASN A 14 18.71 -4.18 4.22
C ASN A 14 19.84 -3.36 3.58
N GLY A 15 21.07 -3.64 4.01
CA GLY A 15 22.29 -2.97 3.54
C GLY A 15 22.50 -1.61 4.19
N GLY A 16 23.21 -0.70 3.52
CA GLY A 16 23.49 0.66 4.00
C GLY A 16 22.27 1.58 3.98
N VAL A 17 21.34 1.39 4.92
CA VAL A 17 20.10 2.17 5.06
C VAL A 17 20.38 3.67 5.14
N SER A 18 21.28 4.11 6.02
CA SER A 18 21.59 5.55 6.20
C SER A 18 22.14 6.19 4.92
N ALA A 19 23.00 5.47 4.18
CA ALA A 19 23.57 5.98 2.94
C ALA A 19 22.49 6.14 1.84
N LYS A 20 21.60 5.15 1.70
CA LYS A 20 20.47 5.21 0.76
C LYS A 20 19.49 6.33 1.14
N ALA A 21 19.14 6.44 2.42
CA ALA A 21 18.24 7.47 2.92
C ALA A 21 18.83 8.87 2.68
N ARG A 22 20.12 9.08 2.99
CA ARG A 22 20.82 10.35 2.70
C ARG A 22 20.77 10.68 1.22
N SER A 23 21.09 9.72 0.34
CA SER A 23 21.07 9.95 -1.11
C SER A 23 19.67 10.34 -1.62
N LEU A 24 18.60 9.77 -1.06
CA LEU A 24 17.22 10.15 -1.42
C LEU A 24 16.88 11.54 -0.89
N LEU A 25 17.25 11.86 0.35
CA LEU A 25 17.05 13.20 0.92
C LEU A 25 17.78 14.28 0.13
N ASP A 26 19.03 14.02 -0.26
CA ASP A 26 19.84 14.92 -1.10
C ASP A 26 19.23 15.11 -2.50
N ALA A 27 18.52 14.10 -3.02
CA ALA A 27 17.75 14.19 -4.26
C ALA A 27 16.44 15.00 -4.12
N GLY A 28 16.09 15.46 -2.91
CA GLY A 28 14.96 16.35 -2.66
C GLY A 28 13.60 15.66 -2.54
N VAL A 29 13.56 14.40 -2.09
CA VAL A 29 12.28 13.72 -1.80
C VAL A 29 11.49 14.44 -0.71
N ASP A 30 10.17 14.46 -0.84
CA ASP A 30 9.23 15.08 0.11
C ASP A 30 8.71 14.10 1.16
N CYS A 31 9.01 12.81 1.01
CA CYS A 31 8.64 11.75 1.93
C CYS A 31 9.54 10.53 1.71
N LEU A 32 10.02 9.94 2.80
CA LEU A 32 10.85 8.74 2.78
C LEU A 32 10.02 7.53 3.26
N VAL A 33 10.00 6.44 2.50
CA VAL A 33 9.24 5.23 2.85
C VAL A 33 10.17 4.08 3.15
N VAL A 34 10.33 3.73 4.43
CA VAL A 34 11.08 2.55 4.86
C VAL A 34 10.13 1.35 4.81
N ASP A 35 10.33 0.50 3.81
CA ASP A 35 9.37 -0.54 3.42
C ASP A 35 9.93 -1.96 3.61
N THR A 36 9.14 -2.82 4.24
CA THR A 36 9.39 -4.25 4.38
C THR A 36 8.06 -5.00 4.54
N ALA A 37 8.04 -6.28 4.19
CA ALA A 37 6.82 -7.10 4.31
C ALA A 37 6.33 -7.19 5.76
N HIS A 38 7.26 -7.24 6.72
CA HIS A 38 6.97 -7.28 8.15
C HIS A 38 7.76 -6.17 8.87
N GLY A 39 7.08 -5.09 9.23
CA GLY A 39 7.68 -3.92 9.86
C GLY A 39 7.94 -4.09 11.35
N HIS A 40 7.20 -4.95 12.05
CA HIS A 40 7.32 -5.13 13.50
C HIS A 40 8.45 -6.11 13.85
N GLN A 41 9.67 -5.78 13.44
CA GLN A 41 10.90 -6.55 13.68
C GLN A 41 12.05 -5.61 14.03
N ASP A 42 13.02 -6.09 14.82
CA ASP A 42 14.14 -5.28 15.33
C ASP A 42 14.87 -4.51 14.24
N LYS A 43 15.16 -5.17 13.11
CA LYS A 43 15.88 -4.56 11.99
C LYS A 43 15.15 -3.36 11.39
N MET A 44 13.83 -3.37 11.38
CA MET A 44 13.04 -2.23 10.92
C MET A 44 13.12 -1.07 11.93
N LEU A 45 13.06 -1.36 13.22
CA LEU A 45 13.22 -0.34 14.27
C LEU A 45 14.61 0.29 14.22
N GLU A 46 15.66 -0.52 14.02
CA GLU A 46 17.02 -0.05 13.78
C GLU A 46 17.12 0.83 12.52
N ALA A 47 16.50 0.41 11.42
CA ALA A 47 16.48 1.17 10.18
C ALA A 47 15.79 2.53 10.35
N LEU A 48 14.65 2.59 11.04
CA LEU A 48 13.95 3.84 11.34
C LEU A 48 14.80 4.77 12.22
N ARG A 49 15.43 4.25 13.28
CA ARG A 49 16.34 5.04 14.12
C ARG A 49 17.53 5.57 13.33
N ALA A 50 18.10 4.76 12.45
CA ALA A 50 19.22 5.15 11.60
C ALA A 50 18.83 6.23 10.58
N VAL A 51 17.61 6.18 10.03
CA VAL A 51 17.04 7.23 9.19
C VAL A 51 16.81 8.49 10.01
N ARG A 52 16.19 8.38 11.19
CA ARG A 52 15.87 9.53 12.05
C ARG A 52 17.12 10.26 12.54
N ALA A 53 18.23 9.54 12.75
CA ALA A 53 19.52 10.11 13.09
C ALA A 53 20.12 11.04 12.01
N LEU A 54 19.60 10.98 10.78
CA LEU A 54 19.95 11.93 9.71
C LEU A 54 19.20 13.26 9.82
N ASP A 55 18.31 13.41 10.81
CA ASP A 55 17.37 14.52 10.98
C ASP A 55 16.61 14.90 9.69
N PRO A 56 15.85 13.96 9.10
CA PRO A 56 15.08 14.25 7.91
C PRO A 56 14.06 15.36 8.20
N ARG A 57 14.00 16.36 7.32
CA ARG A 57 13.03 17.47 7.38
C ARG A 57 11.71 17.16 6.68
N VAL A 58 11.50 15.88 6.35
CA VAL A 58 10.35 15.36 5.62
C VAL A 58 9.77 14.16 6.38
N PRO A 59 8.48 13.85 6.21
CA PRO A 59 7.86 12.72 6.87
C PRO A 59 8.55 11.39 6.54
N VAL A 60 8.78 10.59 7.56
CA VAL A 60 9.28 9.22 7.47
C VAL A 60 8.13 8.25 7.66
N VAL A 61 7.90 7.41 6.65
CA VAL A 61 6.89 6.36 6.67
C VAL A 61 7.58 5.04 6.98
N GLY A 62 7.00 4.25 7.88
CA GLY A 62 7.46 2.89 8.17
C GLY A 62 6.35 1.86 8.04
N GLY A 63 6.66 0.68 7.49
CA GLY A 63 5.73 -0.45 7.50
C GLY A 63 6.31 -1.74 6.91
N ASN A 64 5.53 -2.82 6.83
CA ASN A 64 4.10 -2.89 7.16
C ASN A 64 3.79 -3.55 8.50
N VAL A 65 2.76 -3.04 9.18
CA VAL A 65 2.21 -3.65 10.40
C VAL A 65 0.70 -3.87 10.27
N VAL A 66 0.12 -4.64 11.20
CA VAL A 66 -1.33 -4.88 11.28
C VAL A 66 -1.87 -4.85 12.73
N THR A 67 -1.04 -4.40 13.67
CA THR A 67 -1.33 -4.38 15.12
C THR A 67 -1.04 -3.00 15.72
N ALA A 68 -1.79 -2.64 16.76
CA ALA A 68 -1.58 -1.40 17.52
C ALA A 68 -0.19 -1.35 18.18
N GLU A 69 0.33 -2.49 18.62
CA GLU A 69 1.69 -2.58 19.18
C GLU A 69 2.76 -2.24 18.13
N GLY A 70 2.66 -2.81 16.92
CA GLY A 70 3.58 -2.48 15.83
C GLY A 70 3.53 -1.01 15.45
N VAL A 71 2.36 -0.37 15.54
CA VAL A 71 2.26 1.10 15.37
C VAL A 71 3.04 1.84 16.45
N ARG A 72 2.84 1.50 17.73
CA ARG A 72 3.55 2.14 18.86
C ARG A 72 5.06 2.03 18.71
N ASP A 73 5.56 0.85 18.34
CA ASP A 73 6.99 0.60 18.20
C ASP A 73 7.58 1.33 17.00
N LEU A 74 6.90 1.35 15.85
CA LEU A 74 7.37 2.07 14.65
C LEU A 74 7.38 3.59 14.88
N VAL A 75 6.34 4.14 15.51
CA VAL A 75 6.29 5.56 15.86
C VAL A 75 7.38 5.89 16.88
N GLY A 76 7.55 5.07 17.91
CA GLY A 76 8.63 5.22 18.90
C GLY A 76 10.04 5.11 18.30
N ALA A 77 10.20 4.39 17.19
CA ALA A 77 11.45 4.32 16.44
C ALA A 77 11.67 5.51 15.48
N GLY A 78 10.68 6.38 15.31
CA GLY A 78 10.79 7.62 14.54
C GLY A 78 9.97 7.70 13.26
N ALA A 79 8.98 6.83 13.05
CA ALA A 79 8.02 6.97 11.95
C ALA A 79 6.94 8.02 12.26
N ASP A 80 6.71 8.95 11.33
CA ASP A 80 5.60 9.92 11.39
C ASP A 80 4.29 9.31 10.85
N VAL A 81 4.44 8.32 9.96
CA VAL A 81 3.34 7.61 9.31
C VAL A 81 3.61 6.11 9.32
N VAL A 82 2.60 5.31 9.65
CA VAL A 82 2.69 3.86 9.63
C VAL A 82 1.90 3.28 8.46
N LYS A 83 2.54 2.48 7.62
CA LYS A 83 1.90 1.75 6.52
C LYS A 83 1.31 0.44 7.07
N VAL A 84 0.00 0.26 6.87
CA VAL A 84 -0.79 -0.82 7.47
C VAL A 84 -1.32 -1.76 6.40
N GLY A 85 -0.95 -3.03 6.50
CA GLY A 85 -1.43 -4.08 5.60
C GLY A 85 -0.43 -5.21 5.43
N VAL A 86 -0.81 -6.41 5.88
CA VAL A 86 -0.05 -7.65 5.66
C VAL A 86 -0.99 -8.69 5.03
N GLY A 87 -0.65 -9.10 3.81
CA GLY A 87 -1.45 -10.03 3.00
C GLY A 87 -2.68 -9.52 2.23
N PRO A 88 -3.10 -8.23 2.21
CA PRO A 88 -4.31 -7.83 1.47
C PRO A 88 -4.04 -7.53 -0.01
N GLY A 89 -2.78 -7.44 -0.44
CA GLY A 89 -2.42 -7.03 -1.80
C GLY A 89 -2.86 -8.04 -2.87
N ALA A 90 -3.27 -7.54 -4.05
CA ALA A 90 -3.81 -8.37 -5.14
C ALA A 90 -2.87 -9.48 -5.62
N MET A 91 -1.56 -9.27 -5.50
CA MET A 91 -0.52 -10.24 -5.92
C MET A 91 0.19 -10.90 -4.73
N CYS A 92 -0.30 -10.68 -3.51
CA CYS A 92 0.32 -11.17 -2.28
C CYS A 92 -0.25 -12.54 -1.91
N THR A 93 0.63 -13.48 -1.57
CA THR A 93 0.24 -14.82 -1.09
C THR A 93 0.63 -15.06 0.36
N THR A 94 1.20 -14.06 1.06
CA THR A 94 1.66 -14.16 2.47
C THR A 94 0.69 -14.90 3.37
N ARG A 95 -0.61 -14.55 3.38
CA ARG A 95 -1.59 -15.23 4.24
C ARG A 95 -1.72 -16.72 3.94
N MET A 96 -1.73 -17.08 2.66
CA MET A 96 -1.90 -18.47 2.26
C MET A 96 -0.63 -19.28 2.50
N MET A 97 0.53 -18.66 2.32
CA MET A 97 1.82 -19.32 2.44
C MET A 97 2.33 -19.41 3.89
N THR A 98 1.96 -18.46 4.75
CA THR A 98 2.54 -18.31 6.09
C THR A 98 1.50 -18.30 7.23
N ALA A 99 0.20 -18.24 6.91
CA ALA A 99 -0.88 -17.96 7.86
C ALA A 99 -0.79 -16.58 8.57
N VAL A 100 0.16 -15.72 8.19
CA VAL A 100 0.33 -14.38 8.76
C VAL A 100 -0.44 -13.34 7.95
N GLY A 101 -1.18 -12.48 8.66
CA GLY A 101 -1.89 -11.34 8.07
C GLY A 101 -3.18 -11.04 8.83
N ARG A 102 -3.87 -9.97 8.41
CA ARG A 102 -5.08 -9.52 9.12
C ARG A 102 -6.10 -8.86 8.20
N PRO A 103 -7.42 -9.12 8.33
CA PRO A 103 -8.44 -8.40 7.57
C PRO A 103 -8.22 -6.89 7.57
N GLN A 104 -8.17 -6.29 6.36
CA GLN A 104 -7.56 -4.97 6.17
C GLN A 104 -8.31 -3.86 6.90
N PHE A 105 -9.64 -3.87 6.87
CA PHE A 105 -10.44 -2.85 7.56
C PHE A 105 -10.16 -2.85 9.07
N SER A 106 -10.21 -4.02 9.73
CA SER A 106 -9.93 -4.15 11.17
C SER A 106 -8.49 -3.74 11.52
N ALA A 107 -7.52 -4.13 10.67
CA ALA A 107 -6.13 -3.72 10.83
C ALA A 107 -5.98 -2.20 10.80
N VAL A 108 -6.56 -1.55 9.79
CA VAL A 108 -6.53 -0.09 9.65
C VAL A 108 -7.24 0.59 10.82
N LEU A 109 -8.42 0.11 11.21
CA LEU A 109 -9.21 0.70 12.30
C LEU A 109 -8.43 0.77 13.61
N GLU A 110 -7.84 -0.36 14.03
CA GLU A 110 -7.11 -0.42 15.29
C GLU A 110 -5.76 0.30 15.21
N CYS A 111 -5.06 0.18 14.07
CA CYS A 111 -3.77 0.86 13.90
C CYS A 111 -3.94 2.39 13.83
N ALA A 112 -4.99 2.89 13.18
CA ALA A 112 -5.28 4.30 13.09
C ALA A 112 -5.66 4.89 14.45
N ALA A 113 -6.42 4.16 15.27
CA ALA A 113 -6.71 4.54 16.64
C ALA A 113 -5.42 4.68 17.46
N ALA A 114 -4.52 3.68 17.41
CA ALA A 114 -3.24 3.72 18.12
C ALA A 114 -2.31 4.84 17.60
N ALA A 115 -2.24 5.07 16.28
CA ALA A 115 -1.41 6.13 15.71
C ALA A 115 -1.88 7.51 16.16
N ARG A 116 -3.20 7.73 16.24
CA ARG A 116 -3.80 8.99 16.68
C ARG A 116 -3.44 9.33 18.14
N GLU A 117 -3.39 8.34 19.03
CA GLU A 117 -2.94 8.52 20.43
C GLU A 117 -1.50 9.06 20.52
N LEU A 118 -0.68 8.80 19.50
CA LEU A 118 0.73 9.19 19.42
C LEU A 118 0.98 10.43 18.57
N GLY A 119 -0.08 11.03 17.99
CA GLY A 119 0.06 12.13 17.02
C GLY A 119 0.63 11.72 15.66
N ALA A 120 0.59 10.43 15.32
CA ALA A 120 1.02 9.88 14.05
C ALA A 120 -0.18 9.57 13.12
N HIS A 121 0.12 9.18 11.88
CA HIS A 121 -0.91 8.81 10.88
C HIS A 121 -0.74 7.39 10.37
N VAL A 122 -1.81 6.84 9.77
CA VAL A 122 -1.78 5.54 9.08
C VAL A 122 -2.04 5.70 7.60
N TRP A 123 -1.32 4.93 6.77
CA TRP A 123 -1.66 4.65 5.38
C TRP A 123 -2.17 3.23 5.23
N ALA A 124 -3.36 3.05 4.65
CA ALA A 124 -3.88 1.72 4.35
C ALA A 124 -3.26 1.20 3.04
N ASP A 125 -2.57 0.06 3.10
CA ASP A 125 -1.84 -0.50 1.95
C ASP A 125 -2.39 -1.85 1.50
N GLY A 126 -2.96 -1.87 0.29
CA GLY A 126 -3.49 -3.06 -0.35
C GLY A 126 -4.97 -3.36 -0.05
N GLY A 127 -5.53 -4.34 -0.77
CA GLY A 127 -6.91 -4.79 -0.62
C GLY A 127 -7.97 -3.99 -1.38
N VAL A 128 -7.57 -2.92 -2.10
CA VAL A 128 -8.48 -2.08 -2.88
C VAL A 128 -8.89 -2.78 -4.18
N ARG A 129 -10.20 -2.99 -4.35
CA ARG A 129 -10.80 -3.59 -5.55
C ARG A 129 -11.91 -2.74 -6.15
N HIS A 130 -12.47 -1.80 -5.38
CA HIS A 130 -13.53 -0.87 -5.77
C HIS A 130 -13.32 0.49 -5.08
N PRO A 131 -13.90 1.60 -5.57
CA PRO A 131 -13.76 2.90 -4.92
C PRO A 131 -14.29 2.91 -3.48
N ARG A 132 -15.31 2.09 -3.17
CA ARG A 132 -15.82 1.92 -1.80
C ARG A 132 -14.76 1.41 -0.83
N ASP A 133 -13.78 0.63 -1.30
CA ASP A 133 -12.75 0.06 -0.42
C ASP A 133 -11.78 1.17 0.05
N VAL A 134 -11.56 2.19 -0.79
CA VAL A 134 -10.85 3.42 -0.41
C VAL A 134 -11.66 4.20 0.62
N ALA A 135 -12.96 4.38 0.38
CA ALA A 135 -13.85 5.07 1.32
C ALA A 135 -13.92 4.36 2.69
N LEU A 136 -13.97 3.03 2.71
CA LEU A 136 -13.95 2.22 3.94
C LEU A 136 -12.61 2.35 4.68
N ALA A 137 -11.48 2.30 3.98
CA ALA A 137 -10.17 2.49 4.60
C ALA A 137 -10.03 3.89 5.21
N LEU A 138 -10.52 4.93 4.52
CA LEU A 138 -10.59 6.28 5.06
C LEU A 138 -11.52 6.36 6.26
N ALA A 139 -12.73 5.79 6.19
CA ALA A 139 -13.67 5.73 7.31
C ALA A 139 -13.09 5.01 8.55
N ALA A 140 -12.25 3.99 8.35
CA ALA A 140 -11.52 3.31 9.41
C ALA A 140 -10.44 4.17 10.08
N GLY A 141 -10.13 5.37 9.58
CA GLY A 141 -9.15 6.28 10.18
C GLY A 141 -7.84 6.38 9.41
N ALA A 142 -7.68 5.72 8.26
CA ALA A 142 -6.51 5.96 7.41
C ALA A 142 -6.51 7.42 6.94
N SER A 143 -5.30 8.00 6.87
CA SER A 143 -5.08 9.33 6.30
C SER A 143 -4.96 9.27 4.77
N GLN A 144 -4.42 8.17 4.24
CA GLN A 144 -4.25 7.91 2.81
C GLN A 144 -4.38 6.41 2.53
N VAL A 145 -4.60 6.05 1.26
CA VAL A 145 -4.73 4.67 0.80
C VAL A 145 -3.75 4.43 -0.35
N MET A 146 -2.90 3.41 -0.22
CA MET A 146 -1.94 2.99 -1.23
C MET A 146 -2.58 1.93 -2.14
N VAL A 147 -2.54 2.18 -3.45
CA VAL A 147 -3.16 1.34 -4.48
C VAL A 147 -2.09 0.93 -5.48
N GLY A 148 -1.97 -0.39 -5.72
CA GLY A 148 -1.03 -0.95 -6.69
C GLY A 148 -1.70 -1.42 -7.97
N SER A 149 -2.51 -2.47 -7.89
CA SER A 149 -3.05 -3.18 -9.06
C SER A 149 -3.84 -2.31 -10.03
N TRP A 150 -4.56 -1.30 -9.54
CA TRP A 150 -5.31 -0.39 -10.42
C TRP A 150 -4.38 0.46 -11.29
N PHE A 151 -3.32 1.01 -10.70
CA PHE A 151 -2.36 1.85 -11.41
C PHE A 151 -1.39 1.02 -12.26
N ALA A 152 -1.28 -0.30 -12.05
CA ALA A 152 -0.40 -1.14 -12.84
C ALA A 152 -0.84 -1.27 -14.32
N GLY A 153 -2.13 -1.15 -14.60
CA GLY A 153 -2.71 -1.25 -15.95
C GLY A 153 -2.82 0.06 -16.74
N THR A 154 -2.12 1.13 -16.34
CA THR A 154 -2.22 2.44 -17.03
C THR A 154 -1.03 2.70 -17.96
N CYS A 155 -1.15 3.70 -18.83
CA CYS A 155 -0.07 4.15 -19.71
C CYS A 155 1.19 4.56 -18.94
N GLU A 156 1.04 5.24 -17.79
CA GLU A 156 2.13 5.81 -16.98
C GLU A 156 2.86 4.78 -16.12
N SER A 157 2.27 3.60 -15.91
CA SER A 157 2.92 2.54 -15.15
C SER A 157 4.19 2.04 -15.87
N PRO A 158 5.19 1.51 -15.16
CA PRO A 158 6.41 1.03 -15.80
C PRO A 158 6.17 -0.23 -16.65
N GLY A 159 7.03 -0.44 -17.64
CA GLY A 159 7.01 -1.61 -18.53
C GLY A 159 6.25 -1.38 -19.84
N ASP A 160 6.55 -2.23 -20.81
CA ASP A 160 5.99 -2.12 -22.17
C ASP A 160 4.55 -2.62 -22.24
N LEU A 161 3.76 -2.03 -23.13
CA LEU A 161 2.44 -2.53 -23.48
C LEU A 161 2.55 -3.81 -24.30
N MET A 162 1.80 -4.82 -23.86
CA MET A 162 1.71 -6.12 -24.52
C MET A 162 0.30 -6.34 -25.07
N THR A 163 0.17 -7.24 -26.04
CA THR A 163 -1.12 -7.59 -26.66
C THR A 163 -1.41 -9.07 -26.40
N ASP A 164 -2.60 -9.37 -25.88
CA ASP A 164 -3.03 -10.76 -25.68
C ASP A 164 -3.55 -11.40 -26.97
N SER A 165 -3.85 -12.70 -26.91
CA SER A 165 -4.36 -13.46 -28.06
C SER A 165 -5.73 -12.99 -28.57
N ARG A 166 -6.41 -12.09 -27.85
CA ARG A 166 -7.69 -11.47 -28.23
C ARG A 166 -7.52 -10.02 -28.68
N GLY A 167 -6.28 -9.55 -28.83
CA GLY A 167 -5.98 -8.18 -29.25
C GLY A 167 -6.10 -7.14 -28.13
N ARG A 168 -6.24 -7.54 -26.85
CA ARG A 168 -6.37 -6.60 -25.73
C ARG A 168 -4.99 -6.18 -25.23
N LEU A 169 -4.85 -4.89 -24.96
CA LEU A 169 -3.64 -4.32 -24.39
C LEU A 169 -3.56 -4.62 -22.89
N TYR A 170 -2.37 -4.95 -22.41
CA TYR A 170 -2.10 -5.19 -21.00
C TYR A 170 -0.65 -4.88 -20.64
N LYS A 171 -0.38 -4.73 -19.35
CA LYS A 171 0.97 -4.72 -18.77
C LYS A 171 1.15 -5.87 -17.80
N GLU A 172 2.38 -6.35 -17.69
CA GLU A 172 2.74 -7.33 -16.66
C GLU A 172 2.95 -6.65 -15.32
N SER A 173 2.41 -7.26 -14.27
CA SER A 173 2.66 -6.87 -12.89
C SER A 173 3.03 -8.10 -12.07
N PHE A 174 3.81 -7.92 -11.01
CA PHE A 174 4.22 -8.99 -10.11
C PHE A 174 4.39 -8.47 -8.68
N GLY A 175 4.25 -9.36 -7.69
CA GLY A 175 4.46 -9.00 -6.29
C GLY A 175 5.95 -8.82 -5.98
N MET A 176 6.31 -7.85 -5.13
CA MET A 176 7.71 -7.61 -4.73
C MET A 176 8.33 -8.75 -3.89
N ALA A 177 7.51 -9.69 -3.42
CA ALA A 177 7.91 -10.92 -2.75
C ALA A 177 7.87 -12.18 -3.64
N SER A 178 7.68 -12.03 -4.96
CA SER A 178 7.67 -13.13 -5.95
C SER A 178 9.07 -13.58 -6.37
N ALA A 179 9.19 -14.75 -7.01
CA ALA A 179 10.43 -15.27 -7.62
C ALA A 179 11.16 -14.21 -8.42
N ARG A 180 10.40 -13.53 -9.29
CA ARG A 180 10.91 -12.53 -10.22
C ARG A 180 11.57 -11.37 -9.47
N ALA A 181 10.91 -10.86 -8.44
CA ALA A 181 11.43 -9.77 -7.62
C ALA A 181 12.61 -10.22 -6.75
N VAL A 182 12.55 -11.43 -6.19
CA VAL A 182 13.63 -12.03 -5.39
C VAL A 182 14.88 -12.21 -6.24
N ALA A 183 14.75 -12.78 -7.44
CA ALA A 183 15.87 -12.99 -8.35
C ALA A 183 16.51 -11.65 -8.77
N ALA A 184 15.70 -10.63 -9.08
CA ALA A 184 16.19 -9.31 -9.45
C ALA A 184 16.98 -8.63 -8.32
N ARG A 185 16.46 -8.65 -7.08
CA ARG A 185 17.10 -7.98 -5.93
C ARG A 185 18.34 -8.69 -5.39
N THR A 186 18.48 -9.99 -5.67
CA THR A 186 19.58 -10.84 -5.17
C THR A 186 20.62 -11.14 -6.24
N ARG A 187 20.53 -10.50 -7.41
CA ARG A 187 21.42 -10.77 -8.57
C ARG A 187 22.91 -10.71 -8.21
N ASP A 188 23.28 -9.81 -7.31
CA ASP A 188 24.67 -9.57 -6.92
C ASP A 188 25.12 -10.42 -5.70
N ASP A 189 24.22 -11.24 -5.13
CA ASP A 189 24.54 -12.16 -4.02
C ASP A 189 25.32 -13.38 -4.49
N SER A 190 25.94 -14.12 -3.56
CA SER A 190 26.55 -15.42 -3.84
C SER A 190 25.53 -16.43 -4.40
N ALA A 191 25.98 -17.42 -5.19
CA ALA A 191 25.09 -18.44 -5.75
C ALA A 191 24.31 -19.20 -4.65
N PHE A 192 24.95 -19.47 -3.51
CA PHE A 192 24.33 -20.11 -2.36
C PHE A 192 23.25 -19.22 -1.72
N ASP A 193 23.54 -17.94 -1.51
CA ASP A 193 22.56 -17.02 -0.92
C ASP A 193 21.37 -16.78 -1.83
N ARG A 194 21.58 -16.69 -3.15
CA ARG A 194 20.48 -16.61 -4.12
C ARG A 194 19.59 -17.84 -4.05
N ALA A 195 20.18 -19.03 -4.07
CA ALA A 195 19.43 -20.28 -3.98
C ALA A 195 18.61 -20.33 -2.69
N ARG A 196 19.22 -20.02 -1.54
CA ARG A 196 18.54 -19.98 -0.24
C ARG A 196 17.38 -18.98 -0.22
N LYS A 197 17.58 -17.76 -0.72
CA LYS A 197 16.56 -16.70 -0.73
C LYS A 197 15.42 -16.98 -1.71
N GLY A 198 15.63 -17.82 -2.73
CA GLY A 198 14.63 -18.23 -3.71
C GLY A 198 13.81 -19.47 -3.33
N LEU A 199 14.03 -20.09 -2.16
CA LEU A 199 13.30 -21.28 -1.73
C LEU A 199 11.83 -21.03 -1.40
N PHE A 200 11.46 -19.79 -1.09
CA PHE A 200 10.13 -19.45 -0.60
C PHE A 200 9.70 -18.07 -1.06
N GLU A 201 8.42 -17.94 -1.41
CA GLU A 201 7.87 -16.76 -2.06
C GLU A 201 6.48 -16.44 -1.53
N GLU A 202 6.19 -15.15 -1.45
CA GLU A 202 4.94 -14.63 -0.89
C GLU A 202 4.23 -13.67 -1.86
N GLY A 203 4.48 -13.87 -3.17
CA GLY A 203 3.74 -13.20 -4.22
C GLY A 203 3.81 -13.93 -5.55
N ILE A 204 2.86 -13.62 -6.43
CA ILE A 204 2.84 -14.18 -7.78
C ILE A 204 3.82 -13.45 -8.71
N SER A 205 4.49 -14.20 -9.57
CA SER A 205 5.53 -13.71 -10.49
C SER A 205 4.99 -13.09 -11.79
N SER A 206 3.68 -13.22 -12.05
CA SER A 206 3.04 -12.56 -13.18
C SER A 206 1.53 -12.43 -12.96
N SER A 207 1.00 -11.27 -13.34
CA SER A 207 -0.40 -10.98 -13.49
C SER A 207 -0.57 -10.02 -14.67
N ARG A 208 -1.60 -10.27 -15.50
CA ARG A 208 -1.91 -9.41 -16.64
C ARG A 208 -2.86 -8.32 -16.22
N MET A 209 -2.38 -7.08 -16.16
CA MET A 209 -3.19 -5.91 -15.86
C MET A 209 -3.69 -5.34 -17.19
N LEU A 210 -4.95 -5.61 -17.51
CA LEU A 210 -5.56 -5.09 -18.73
C LEU A 210 -5.58 -3.56 -18.68
N LEU A 211 -5.23 -2.94 -19.80
CA LEU A 211 -5.40 -1.51 -19.99
C LEU A 211 -6.82 -1.26 -20.50
N ASP A 212 -7.56 -0.39 -19.81
CA ASP A 212 -8.88 0.05 -20.26
C ASP A 212 -8.69 1.04 -21.43
N PRO A 213 -9.15 0.71 -22.65
CA PRO A 213 -8.97 1.60 -23.80
C PRO A 213 -9.78 2.90 -23.67
N GLN A 214 -10.82 2.94 -22.83
CA GLN A 214 -11.61 4.14 -22.59
C GLN A 214 -11.04 5.02 -21.48
N ARG A 215 -10.22 4.44 -20.60
CA ARG A 215 -9.64 5.10 -19.41
C ARG A 215 -8.18 4.66 -19.22
N PRO A 216 -7.30 4.93 -20.19
CA PRO A 216 -5.96 4.35 -20.22
C PRO A 216 -4.99 5.04 -19.26
N GLY A 217 -5.33 6.23 -18.77
CA GLY A 217 -4.45 7.06 -17.94
C GLY A 217 -4.69 6.90 -16.45
N VAL A 218 -3.69 7.28 -15.66
CA VAL A 218 -3.82 7.35 -14.20
C VAL A 218 -4.83 8.41 -13.76
N GLU A 219 -4.97 9.49 -14.53
CA GLU A 219 -5.94 10.57 -14.27
C GLU A 219 -7.38 10.04 -14.20
N ASP A 220 -7.77 9.18 -15.15
CA ASP A 220 -9.11 8.58 -15.20
C ASP A 220 -9.42 7.79 -13.92
N LEU A 221 -8.42 7.09 -13.38
CA LEU A 221 -8.54 6.33 -12.15
C LEU A 221 -8.61 7.26 -10.93
N LEU A 222 -7.84 8.35 -10.90
CA LEU A 222 -7.90 9.34 -9.82
C LEU A 222 -9.29 9.98 -9.76
N ASP A 223 -9.86 10.36 -10.90
CA ASP A 223 -11.21 10.90 -10.97
C ASP A 223 -12.26 9.89 -10.51
N HIS A 224 -12.13 8.63 -10.92
CA HIS A 224 -13.04 7.56 -10.49
C HIS A 224 -12.97 7.30 -8.97
N ILE A 225 -11.76 7.19 -8.42
CA ILE A 225 -11.54 6.98 -6.98
C ILE A 225 -12.08 8.16 -6.18
N THR A 226 -11.68 9.38 -6.54
CA THR A 226 -12.04 10.58 -5.79
C THR A 226 -13.53 10.87 -5.88
N SER A 227 -14.18 10.62 -7.02
CA SER A 227 -15.63 10.71 -7.16
C SER A 227 -16.35 9.70 -6.27
N GLY A 228 -15.87 8.46 -6.21
CA GLY A 228 -16.41 7.44 -5.31
C GLY A 228 -16.30 7.83 -3.82
N VAL A 229 -15.13 8.35 -3.41
CA VAL A 229 -14.92 8.85 -2.04
C VAL A 229 -15.84 10.03 -1.74
N ARG A 230 -15.95 11.01 -2.64
CA ARG A 230 -16.86 12.16 -2.49
C ARG A 230 -18.32 11.71 -2.36
N SER A 231 -18.74 10.73 -3.15
CA SER A 231 -20.08 10.14 -3.05
C SER A 231 -20.31 9.50 -1.68
N ALA A 232 -19.35 8.70 -1.17
CA ALA A 232 -19.45 8.12 0.16
C ALA A 232 -19.52 9.21 1.25
N CYS A 233 -18.71 10.25 1.16
CA CYS A 233 -18.77 11.40 2.07
C CYS A 233 -20.12 12.10 2.05
N ALA A 234 -20.77 12.21 0.88
CA ALA A 234 -22.11 12.81 0.78
C ALA A 234 -23.17 11.97 1.53
N TYR A 235 -23.16 10.64 1.39
CA TYR A 235 -24.06 9.75 2.14
C TYR A 235 -23.83 9.81 3.65
N VAL A 236 -22.58 9.92 4.10
CA VAL A 236 -22.24 10.08 5.53
C VAL A 236 -22.52 11.50 6.05
N GLY A 237 -22.72 12.47 5.16
CA GLY A 237 -22.83 13.89 5.53
C GLY A 237 -21.50 14.48 6.02
N ALA A 238 -20.37 14.03 5.48
CA ALA A 238 -19.02 14.51 5.81
C ALA A 238 -18.48 15.47 4.73
N ARG A 239 -17.94 16.62 5.16
CA ARG A 239 -17.27 17.61 4.26
C ARG A 239 -15.75 17.60 4.36
N SER A 240 -15.20 16.76 5.24
CA SER A 240 -13.76 16.58 5.44
C SER A 240 -13.50 15.14 5.87
N LEU A 241 -12.24 14.68 5.77
CA LEU A 241 -11.85 13.36 6.26
C LEU A 241 -12.01 13.23 7.78
N ALA A 242 -11.75 14.30 8.53
CA ALA A 242 -12.00 14.33 9.97
C ALA A 242 -13.49 14.10 10.30
N ALA A 243 -14.40 14.76 9.57
CA ALA A 243 -15.83 14.53 9.73
C ALA A 243 -16.24 13.12 9.28
N LEU A 244 -15.58 12.55 8.27
CA LEU A 244 -15.82 11.17 7.85
C LEU A 244 -15.43 10.19 8.98
N HIS A 245 -14.25 10.38 9.60
CA HIS A 245 -13.77 9.56 10.72
C HIS A 245 -14.72 9.59 11.93
N GLU A 246 -15.33 10.74 12.19
CA GLU A 246 -16.24 10.93 13.32
C GLU A 246 -17.65 10.39 13.05
N ARG A 247 -18.17 10.57 11.83
CA ARG A 247 -19.59 10.34 11.51
C ARG A 247 -19.87 8.99 10.86
N ALA A 248 -18.86 8.35 10.26
CA ALA A 248 -19.08 7.11 9.55
C ALA A 248 -19.56 6.02 10.51
N VAL A 249 -20.69 5.39 10.16
CA VAL A 249 -21.18 4.18 10.83
C VAL A 249 -20.89 3.01 9.93
N VAL A 250 -20.14 2.03 10.44
CA VAL A 250 -19.77 0.83 9.69
C VAL A 250 -20.43 -0.39 10.32
N GLY A 251 -21.13 -1.18 9.50
CA GLY A 251 -21.76 -2.44 9.90
C GLY A 251 -21.03 -3.65 9.32
N LEU A 252 -21.19 -4.79 9.97
CA LEU A 252 -20.76 -6.08 9.41
C LEU A 252 -21.79 -6.55 8.37
N GLN A 253 -21.30 -6.99 7.23
CA GLN A 253 -22.12 -7.61 6.19
C GLN A 253 -21.81 -9.10 6.10
N SER A 254 -22.86 -9.92 6.07
CA SER A 254 -22.75 -11.31 5.64
C SER A 254 -22.50 -11.38 4.14
N SER A 255 -22.14 -12.55 3.62
CA SER A 255 -22.04 -12.75 2.16
C SER A 255 -23.34 -12.39 1.45
N ALA A 256 -24.50 -12.73 2.02
CA ALA A 256 -25.80 -12.38 1.46
C ALA A 256 -26.03 -10.87 1.41
N GLY A 257 -25.71 -10.14 2.48
CA GLY A 257 -25.82 -8.67 2.48
C GLY A 257 -24.84 -7.98 1.53
N TYR A 258 -23.68 -8.58 1.30
CA TYR A 258 -22.74 -8.10 0.29
C TYR A 258 -23.25 -8.32 -1.13
N ASP A 259 -23.84 -9.50 -1.40
CA ASP A 259 -24.40 -9.83 -2.71
C ASP A 259 -25.69 -9.04 -3.00
N GLU A 260 -26.50 -8.73 -1.97
CA GLU A 260 -27.66 -7.82 -2.07
C GLU A 260 -27.25 -6.44 -2.63
N GLY A 261 -26.07 -5.94 -2.26
CA GLY A 261 -25.56 -4.65 -2.73
C GLY A 261 -24.96 -4.67 -4.14
N ARG A 262 -24.86 -5.84 -4.80
CA ARG A 262 -24.32 -5.95 -6.15
C ARG A 262 -25.42 -5.73 -7.21
N PRO A 263 -25.08 -5.11 -8.35
CA PRO A 263 -26.03 -5.00 -9.45
C PRO A 263 -26.37 -6.40 -9.98
N LEU A 264 -27.65 -6.63 -10.31
CA LEU A 264 -28.11 -7.81 -11.03
C LEU A 264 -27.91 -7.59 -12.54
N PRO A 265 -26.98 -8.31 -13.20
CA PRO A 265 -26.65 -8.05 -14.61
C PRO A 265 -27.73 -8.54 -15.58
N ALA A 266 -28.58 -9.48 -15.15
CA ALA A 266 -29.78 -9.88 -15.84
C ALA A 266 -30.99 -9.30 -15.08
N GLY A 267 -32.00 -8.85 -15.81
CA GLY A 267 -33.29 -8.45 -15.22
C GLY A 267 -33.94 -9.60 -14.44
N TRP A 268 -34.94 -9.25 -13.64
CA TRP A 268 -35.74 -10.19 -12.83
C TRP A 268 -36.32 -11.33 -13.66
#